data_AF-A0A8D2EPC1-F1
#
_entry.id   AF-A0A8D2EPC1-F1
#
_cell.length_a   1.000
_cell.length_b   1.000
_cell.length_c   1.000
_cell.angle_alpha   90.00
_cell.angle_beta   90.00
_cell.angle_gamma   90.00
#
_symmetry.space_group_name_H-M   'P 1'
#
loop_
_entity.id
_entity.type
_entity.pdbx_description
1 polymer ?
#
loop_
_entity_poly.entity_id
_entity_poly.type
_entity_poly.pdbx_seq_one_letter_code
_entity_poly.pdbx_strand_id
1 'polypeptide(L)'
;MKAPLPHPALAQRMQIRDCWALIRRHLFEARNTLVDFQWKLGMAVSSDTCRSLKYPYVAVMLKVADHSGQVKTKCFEMTIPQFQNFYRQFKEIAAVIETV
;
A
#
# COMPACT_ATOMS: atom_id res chain seq x y z
N MET A 1 24.56 14.59 18.67
CA MET A 1 23.52 13.63 19.11
C MET A 1 22.83 13.09 17.87
N LYS A 2 22.96 11.79 17.58
CA LYS A 2 22.33 11.16 16.40
C LYS A 2 20.89 10.83 16.78
N ALA A 3 19.90 11.35 16.06
CA ALA A 3 18.49 11.06 16.34
C ALA A 3 18.26 9.53 16.33
N PRO A 4 17.39 8.98 17.20
CA PRO A 4 17.13 7.54 17.21
C PRO A 4 16.61 7.11 15.84
N LEU A 5 17.17 6.02 15.30
CA LEU A 5 16.64 5.42 14.08
C LEU A 5 15.17 5.02 14.34
N PRO A 6 14.23 5.35 13.43
CA PRO A 6 12.83 5.02 13.63
C PRO A 6 12.66 3.50 13.74
N HIS A 7 11.91 3.05 14.75
CA HIS A 7 11.55 1.64 14.93
C HIS A 7 11.01 1.07 13.60
N PRO A 8 11.34 -0.17 13.20
CA PRO A 8 10.98 -0.71 11.87
C PRO A 8 9.48 -0.61 11.56
N ALA A 9 8.61 -0.79 12.56
CA ALA A 9 7.16 -0.57 12.43
C ALA A 9 6.76 0.88 12.13
N LEU A 10 7.49 1.87 12.67
CA LEU A 10 7.28 3.30 12.39
C LEU A 10 7.78 3.66 10.98
N ALA A 11 8.93 3.13 10.56
CA ALA A 11 9.45 3.34 9.21
C ALA A 11 8.49 2.80 8.14
N GLN A 12 7.92 1.60 8.37
CA GLN A 12 6.87 1.08 7.49
C GLN A 12 5.60 1.93 7.53
N ARG A 13 5.11 2.33 8.70
CA ARG A 13 3.95 3.24 8.80
C ARG A 13 4.18 4.53 8.00
N MET A 14 5.40 5.08 8.03
CA MET A 14 5.75 6.29 7.29
C MET A 14 5.79 6.06 5.78
N GLN A 15 6.50 5.03 5.31
CA GLN A 15 6.54 4.66 3.88
C GLN A 15 5.15 4.41 3.30
N ILE A 16 4.25 3.80 4.08
CA ILE A 16 2.88 3.52 3.63
C ILE A 16 2.04 4.82 3.60
N ARG A 17 2.23 5.72 4.56
CA ARG A 17 1.56 7.04 4.56
C ARG A 17 2.01 7.91 3.38
N ASP A 18 3.28 7.81 2.99
CA ASP A 18 3.82 8.47 1.81
C ASP A 18 3.28 7.83 0.52
N CYS A 19 3.16 6.50 0.48
CA CYS A 19 2.48 5.77 -0.60
C CYS A 19 1.04 6.25 -0.78
N TRP A 20 0.29 6.42 0.33
CA TRP A 20 -1.07 6.96 0.31
C TRP A 20 -1.14 8.37 -0.25
N ALA A 21 -0.25 9.27 0.17
CA ALA A 21 -0.18 10.62 -0.34
C ALA A 21 0.13 10.66 -1.85
N LEU A 22 1.04 9.81 -2.31
CA LEU A 22 1.38 9.68 -3.72
C LEU A 22 0.22 9.07 -4.53
N ILE A 23 -0.45 8.03 -4.03
CA ILE A 23 -1.62 7.43 -4.69
C ILE A 23 -2.74 8.46 -4.84
N ARG A 24 -3.03 9.19 -3.77
CA ARG A 24 -4.05 10.26 -3.81
C ARG A 24 -3.67 11.36 -4.79
N ARG A 25 -2.41 11.77 -4.84
CA ARG A 25 -1.96 12.81 -5.77
C ARG A 25 -2.02 12.34 -7.23
N HIS A 26 -1.44 11.19 -7.55
CA HIS A 26 -1.20 10.81 -8.95
C HIS A 26 -2.28 9.93 -9.55
N LEU A 27 -2.79 8.94 -8.82
CA LEU A 27 -3.79 8.01 -9.39
C LEU A 27 -5.20 8.59 -9.36
N PHE A 28 -5.52 9.37 -8.34
CA PHE A 28 -6.85 9.96 -8.19
C PHE A 28 -7.09 11.07 -9.23
N GLU A 29 -6.04 11.84 -9.58
CA GLU A 29 -6.11 12.88 -10.61
C GLU A 29 -5.97 12.30 -12.04
N ALA A 30 -5.11 11.29 -12.25
CA ALA A 30 -4.85 10.77 -13.61
C ALA A 30 -5.88 9.75 -14.12
N ARG A 31 -6.58 9.02 -13.24
CA ARG A 31 -7.61 8.05 -13.61
C ARG A 31 -8.81 8.21 -12.66
N ASN A 32 -9.85 8.91 -13.12
CA ASN A 32 -11.17 9.10 -12.48
C ASN A 32 -11.91 7.80 -12.05
N THR A 33 -11.23 6.66 -12.06
CA THR A 33 -11.73 5.35 -11.67
C THR A 33 -11.34 4.97 -10.24
N LEU A 34 -10.25 5.45 -9.64
CA LEU A 34 -9.91 5.10 -8.26
C LEU A 34 -10.67 6.02 -7.27
N VAL A 35 -11.57 5.46 -6.47
CA VAL A 35 -12.50 6.20 -5.58
C VAL A 35 -12.02 6.21 -4.14
N ASP A 36 -11.40 5.13 -3.67
CA ASP A 36 -10.90 5.02 -2.30
C ASP A 36 -9.73 4.03 -2.27
N PHE A 37 -8.81 4.22 -1.36
CA PHE A 37 -7.83 3.21 -1.02
C PHE A 37 -7.63 3.18 0.49
N GLN A 38 -7.67 2.01 1.06
CA GLN A 38 -7.53 1.79 2.48
C GLN A 38 -6.52 0.68 2.68
N TRP A 39 -5.85 0.71 3.82
CA TRP A 39 -4.87 -0.32 4.12
C TRP A 39 -4.77 -0.55 5.62
N LYS A 40 -4.27 -1.72 5.99
CA LYS A 40 -3.93 -2.08 7.37
C LYS A 40 -2.64 -2.89 7.40
N LEU A 41 -1.81 -2.66 8.42
CA LEU A 41 -0.70 -3.55 8.76
C LEU A 41 -1.23 -4.57 9.77
N GLY A 42 -1.24 -5.84 9.37
CA GLY A 42 -1.69 -6.97 10.19
C GLY A 42 -0.58 -7.95 10.50
N MET A 43 -0.90 -8.94 11.33
CA MET A 43 -0.05 -10.11 11.59
C MET A 43 -0.86 -11.36 11.27
N ALA A 44 -0.34 -12.20 10.38
CA ALA A 44 -0.92 -13.49 10.07
C ALA A 44 -0.19 -14.60 10.85
N VAL A 45 -0.90 -15.71 11.07
CA VAL A 45 -0.35 -16.95 11.62
C VAL A 45 -0.44 -18.00 10.51
N SER A 46 0.68 -18.58 10.09
CA SER A 46 0.70 -19.66 9.10
C SER A 46 0.42 -21.02 9.77
N SER A 47 -0.28 -21.92 9.07
CA SER A 47 -0.84 -23.16 9.62
C SER A 47 -0.01 -24.42 9.32
N ASP A 48 1.07 -24.30 8.55
CA ASP A 48 1.68 -25.40 7.83
C ASP A 48 2.45 -26.37 8.76
N THR A 49 2.80 -25.93 9.97
CA THR A 49 3.30 -26.73 11.10
C THR A 49 3.49 -25.77 12.27
N CYS A 50 2.57 -25.78 13.24
CA CYS A 50 2.51 -24.79 14.33
C CYS A 50 3.86 -24.56 15.04
N ARG A 51 4.54 -23.45 14.71
CA ARG A 51 5.58 -22.83 15.53
C ARG A 51 5.57 -21.30 15.35
N SER A 52 4.50 -20.66 15.82
CA SER A 52 4.42 -19.21 16.11
C SER A 52 5.12 -18.25 15.12
N LEU A 53 4.91 -18.44 13.81
CA LEU A 53 5.45 -17.53 12.81
C LEU A 53 4.45 -16.39 12.59
N LYS A 54 4.63 -15.35 13.41
CA LYS A 54 3.94 -14.06 13.28
C LYS A 54 4.49 -13.33 12.05
N TYR A 55 3.83 -13.48 10.90
CA TYR A 55 4.25 -12.80 9.68
C TYR A 55 3.49 -11.48 9.50
N PRO A 56 4.18 -10.32 9.51
CA PRO A 56 3.54 -9.05 9.21
C PRO A 56 3.15 -9.01 7.73
N TYR A 57 1.95 -8.50 7.46
CA TYR A 57 1.44 -8.32 6.11
C TYR A 57 0.70 -7.00 6.00
N VAL A 58 0.64 -6.45 4.80
CA VAL A 58 -0.18 -5.29 4.46
C VAL A 58 -1.42 -5.79 3.73
N ALA A 59 -2.60 -5.50 4.27
CA ALA A 59 -3.86 -5.68 3.56
C ALA A 59 -4.23 -4.35 2.92
N VAL A 60 -4.57 -4.36 1.64
CA VAL A 60 -5.03 -3.20 0.87
C VAL A 60 -6.45 -3.45 0.40
N MET A 61 -7.28 -2.41 0.47
CA MET A 61 -8.62 -2.37 -0.09
C MET A 61 -8.72 -1.17 -1.02
N LEU A 62 -9.06 -1.41 -2.28
CA LEU A 62 -9.30 -0.41 -3.30
C LEU A 62 -10.79 -0.32 -3.58
N LYS A 63 -11.35 0.88 -3.69
CA LYS A 63 -12.65 1.10 -4.34
C LYS A 63 -12.41 1.75 -5.68
N VAL A 64 -12.92 1.12 -6.74
CA VAL A 64 -12.73 1.56 -8.12
C VAL A 64 -14.10 1.71 -8.79
N ALA A 65 -14.41 2.89 -9.31
CA ALA A 65 -15.52 3.12 -10.22
C ALA A 65 -15.15 2.65 -11.63
N ASP A 66 -16.03 1.87 -12.26
CA ASP A 66 -15.95 1.61 -13.69
C ASP A 66 -16.58 2.75 -14.51
N HIS A 67 -16.53 2.63 -15.84
CA HIS A 67 -17.05 3.66 -16.76
C HIS A 67 -18.56 3.92 -16.62
N SER A 68 -19.32 3.02 -15.97
CA SER A 68 -20.74 3.22 -15.67
C SER A 68 -21.00 3.93 -14.35
N GLY A 69 -19.94 4.25 -13.59
CA GLY A 69 -20.02 4.80 -12.23
C GLY A 69 -20.23 3.73 -11.16
N GLN A 70 -20.28 2.44 -11.51
CA GLN A 70 -20.41 1.37 -10.53
C GLN A 70 -19.10 1.21 -9.76
N VAL A 71 -19.17 1.34 -8.43
CA VAL A 71 -18.03 1.19 -7.54
C VAL A 71 -17.85 -0.27 -7.13
N LYS A 72 -16.67 -0.82 -7.39
CA LYS A 72 -16.25 -2.17 -7.02
C LYS A 72 -15.13 -2.11 -5.99
N THR A 73 -15.22 -2.98 -4.99
CA THR A 73 -14.18 -3.15 -3.98
C THR A 73 -13.24 -4.29 -4.37
N LYS A 74 -11.92 -4.08 -4.28
CA LYS A 74 -10.88 -5.10 -4.49
C LYS A 74 -9.96 -5.12 -3.29
N CYS A 75 -9.74 -6.31 -2.73
CA CYS A 75 -8.88 -6.51 -1.58
C CYS A 75 -7.75 -7.48 -1.91
N PHE A 76 -6.55 -7.22 -1.41
CA PHE A 76 -5.43 -8.16 -1.49
C PHE A 76 -4.50 -7.99 -0.29
N GLU A 77 -3.75 -9.04 0.01
CA GLU A 77 -2.74 -9.07 1.06
C GLU A 77 -1.36 -9.25 0.43
N MET A 78 -0.36 -8.61 1.02
CA MET A 78 1.02 -8.72 0.59
C MET A 78 1.97 -8.75 1.78
N THR A 79 3.03 -9.53 1.65
CA THR A 79 4.14 -9.54 2.59
C THR A 79 4.84 -8.18 2.60
N ILE A 80 5.62 -7.90 3.65
CA ILE A 80 6.37 -6.64 3.74
C ILE A 80 7.33 -6.42 2.57
N PRO A 81 8.14 -7.41 2.13
CA PRO A 81 9.00 -7.24 0.96
C PRO A 81 8.21 -6.96 -0.33
N GLN A 82 7.06 -7.62 -0.52
CA GLN A 82 6.18 -7.34 -1.66
C GLN A 82 5.63 -5.91 -1.61
N PHE A 83 5.26 -5.41 -0.42
CA PHE A 83 4.82 -4.02 -0.26
C PHE A 83 5.94 -3.02 -0.57
N GLN A 84 7.17 -3.28 -0.13
CA GLN A 84 8.32 -2.40 -0.42
C GLN A 84 8.61 -2.31 -1.92
N ASN A 85 8.49 -3.44 -2.63
CA ASN A 85 8.61 -3.48 -4.08
C ASN A 85 7.46 -2.74 -4.76
N PHE A 86 6.22 -2.98 -4.34
CA PHE A 86 5.03 -2.28 -4.82
C PHE A 86 5.19 -0.76 -4.65
N TYR A 87 5.62 -0.29 -3.49
CA TYR A 87 5.86 1.13 -3.23
C TYR A 87 6.93 1.73 -4.15
N ARG A 88 8.00 0.99 -4.43
CA ARG A 88 9.06 1.45 -5.34
C ARG A 88 8.51 1.62 -6.76
N GLN A 89 7.84 0.60 -7.29
CA GLN A 89 7.19 0.65 -8.60
C GLN A 89 6.14 1.76 -8.65
N PHE A 90 5.43 1.98 -7.56
CA PHE A 90 4.45 3.05 -7.47
C PHE A 90 5.08 4.44 -7.65
N LYS A 91 6.23 4.69 -7.02
CA LYS A 91 6.97 5.95 -7.21
C LYS A 91 7.47 6.13 -8.64
N GLU A 92 7.90 5.05 -9.29
CA GLU A 92 8.32 5.09 -10.70
C GLU A 92 7.15 5.44 -11.62
N ILE A 93 5.98 4.84 -11.40
CA ILE A 93 4.75 5.16 -12.14
C ILE A 93 4.34 6.62 -11.90
N ALA A 94 4.38 7.09 -10.65
CA ALA A 94 4.07 8.48 -10.32
C ALA A 94 4.98 9.47 -11.06
N ALA A 95 6.28 9.19 -11.10
CA ALA A 95 7.26 10.02 -11.83
C ALA A 95 6.99 10.07 -13.34
N VAL A 96 6.48 8.99 -13.95
CA VAL A 96 6.09 8.99 -15.38
C VAL A 96 4.83 9.83 -15.60
N ILE A 97 3.83 9.72 -14.71
CA ILE A 97 2.59 10.50 -14.79
C ILE A 97 2.87 12.01 -14.63
N GLU A 98 3.90 12.41 -13.88
CA GLU A 98 4.31 13.82 -13.73
C GLU A 98 4.92 14.45 -14.99
N THR A 99 5.30 13.66 -16.01
CA THR A 99 6.02 14.16 -17.20
C THR A 99 5.13 14.53 -18.39
N VAL A 100 3.81 14.49 -18.24
CA VAL A 100 2.81 14.83 -19.28
C VAL A 100 2.01 16.05 -18.87
#